data_AF-A0A7I4AEN7-F1
#
_entry.id   AF-A0A7I4AEN7-F1
#
_cell.length_a   1.000
_cell.length_b   1.000
_cell.length_c   1.000
_cell.angle_alpha   90.00
_cell.angle_beta   90.00
_cell.angle_gamma   90.00
#
_symmetry.space_group_name_H-M   'P 1'
#
loop_
_entity.id
_entity.type
_entity.pdbx_description
1 polymer ?
#
loop_
_entity_poly.entity_id
_entity_poly.type
_entity_poly.pdbx_seq_one_letter_code
_entity_poly.pdbx_strand_id
1 'polypeptide(L)'
;MISSCLYFLKLTLILYFFVPGITLVRYRRPLASLDINYDVSLNASQEMVAVWAMGSLAPDSMRVHFTPQNHGLPQGVKYGYLNLTLGSSLDQCFGPLPASNASQGNIVVADRGTSLVVTSDVAYEYPNPPNPRKVLYINSKEAPILRVERGVPVTFLVQAGHDVSFYVTSNPIGGSGRSSSKIYAGGPDAHGVPTIPYTLKWLPDRRTPDKVYYQSYFQKKMGWMVQVVDGGLSDMYNTSHLLADGQVTLFWTLTSTDVYFAVRGERKSGYLAVAFGSGMLNSFAYVAWIDDKGNGHIGTYWITDKDASGIHPTAEELFNKKCERVDGVITFEFSRPLKPDCQSGQECKNVIDATSALKMVWAMGDEWSVNLTNGNIHTIVSTTPTLIYLAAGAAKVEELQPVLEVHGFMMFFAWGLFFPGGAMAARYFKHINQDGWLRIHVYAQTSGVFVTFLGLLFAVAEVKRLEFDNVHTKLGFVCLLSVCLQAATGFLRPPKDRGLLRTVWEYFHLFTGRTLLLLGFVTLFTGVTQLGSRDEFEHVRTLEWSIVAWVLALAFTCGYIEMHDFWIRGQKSYTSSGSFRQGYTLGDDEDDSTELITPIQKESDQGPQNQLEMRGTMVPP
;
A
#
# COMPACT_ATOMS: atom_id res chain seq x y z
N MET A 1 -34.24 -53.07 -7.86
CA MET A 1 -33.24 -52.23 -7.17
C MET A 1 -33.22 -52.61 -5.70
N ILE A 2 -32.05 -52.99 -5.18
CA ILE A 2 -31.84 -53.43 -3.79
C ILE A 2 -31.26 -52.24 -3.03
N SER A 3 -31.89 -51.81 -1.93
CA SER A 3 -31.39 -50.72 -1.09
C SER A 3 -31.36 -51.15 0.37
N SER A 4 -30.25 -50.87 1.04
CA SER A 4 -30.07 -51.10 2.47
C SER A 4 -30.84 -50.09 3.31
N CYS A 5 -31.62 -50.52 4.29
CA CYS A 5 -32.28 -49.68 5.28
C CYS A 5 -31.65 -49.93 6.67
N LEU A 6 -31.00 -48.91 7.23
CA LEU A 6 -30.64 -48.85 8.64
C LEU A 6 -31.56 -47.83 9.33
N TYR A 7 -32.28 -48.26 10.37
CA TYR A 7 -33.16 -47.42 11.17
C TYR A 7 -32.52 -47.14 12.53
N PHE A 8 -32.25 -45.86 12.81
CA PHE A 8 -32.03 -45.35 14.16
C PHE A 8 -32.80 -44.04 14.31
N LEU A 9 -33.51 -43.85 15.43
CA LEU A 9 -34.19 -42.58 15.72
C LEU A 9 -33.14 -41.50 16.01
N LYS A 10 -33.25 -40.35 15.31
CA LYS A 10 -32.36 -39.15 15.36
C LYS A 10 -30.91 -39.39 14.89
N LEU A 11 -30.73 -39.45 13.58
CA LEU A 11 -29.43 -39.32 12.91
C LEU A 11 -29.31 -37.97 12.19
N THR A 12 -28.12 -37.37 12.21
CA THR A 12 -27.72 -36.36 11.23
C THR A 12 -27.03 -37.09 10.07
N LEU A 13 -27.77 -37.34 8.99
CA LEU A 13 -27.19 -37.92 7.78
C LEU A 13 -26.14 -36.94 7.23
N ILE A 14 -24.88 -37.36 7.13
CA ILE A 14 -23.79 -36.55 6.59
C ILE A 14 -23.73 -36.69 5.07
N LEU A 15 -23.94 -37.90 4.55
CA LEU A 15 -23.89 -38.20 3.12
C LEU A 15 -24.74 -39.42 2.78
N TYR A 16 -25.49 -39.38 1.69
CA TYR A 16 -26.17 -40.52 1.08
C TYR A 16 -25.94 -40.45 -0.42
N PHE A 17 -25.37 -41.51 -1.00
CA PHE A 17 -25.09 -41.55 -2.43
C PHE A 17 -25.45 -42.93 -2.99
N PHE A 18 -26.05 -42.93 -4.18
CA PHE A 18 -26.36 -44.13 -4.93
C PHE A 18 -25.42 -44.21 -6.15
N VAL A 19 -24.62 -45.26 -6.20
CA VAL A 19 -23.96 -45.73 -7.43
C VAL A 19 -24.78 -46.94 -7.88
N PRO A 20 -24.94 -47.24 -9.19
CA PRO A 20 -25.70 -48.40 -9.62
C PRO A 20 -25.28 -49.68 -8.87
N GLY A 21 -26.15 -50.17 -7.98
CA GLY A 21 -25.93 -51.39 -7.17
C GLY A 21 -25.31 -51.19 -5.77
N ILE A 22 -24.89 -49.99 -5.37
CA ILE A 22 -24.28 -49.72 -4.06
C ILE A 22 -24.88 -48.48 -3.40
N THR A 23 -25.39 -48.64 -2.17
CA THR A 23 -25.92 -47.56 -1.32
C THR A 23 -24.90 -47.22 -0.23
N LEU A 24 -24.33 -46.02 -0.27
CA LEU A 24 -23.43 -45.52 0.76
C LEU A 24 -24.18 -44.61 1.74
N VAL A 25 -24.12 -44.93 3.03
CA VAL A 25 -24.78 -44.17 4.10
C VAL A 25 -23.72 -43.68 5.09
N ARG A 26 -23.54 -42.37 5.20
CA ARG A 26 -22.72 -41.71 6.22
C ARG A 26 -23.62 -40.91 7.15
N TYR A 27 -23.53 -41.14 8.45
CA TYR A 27 -24.31 -40.41 9.44
C TYR A 27 -23.47 -40.03 10.66
N ARG A 28 -23.94 -39.05 11.42
CA ARG A 28 -23.44 -38.65 12.73
C ARG A 28 -24.59 -38.59 13.70
N ARG A 29 -24.36 -39.04 14.94
CA ARG A 29 -25.28 -38.86 16.06
C ARG A 29 -24.50 -38.59 17.34
N PRO A 30 -25.10 -37.95 18.34
CA PRO A 30 -24.52 -37.88 19.69
C PRO A 30 -24.33 -39.28 20.29
N LEU A 31 -23.30 -39.46 21.12
CA LEU A 31 -23.05 -40.72 21.83
C LEU A 31 -24.11 -40.96 22.92
N ALA A 32 -24.45 -39.93 23.69
CA ALA A 32 -25.58 -39.97 24.62
C ALA A 32 -26.88 -39.63 23.87
N SER A 33 -27.87 -40.51 23.95
CA SER A 33 -29.18 -40.25 23.34
C SER A 33 -29.92 -39.12 24.08
N LEU A 34 -30.56 -38.22 23.33
CA LEU A 34 -31.52 -37.23 23.85
C LEU A 34 -32.93 -37.82 24.03
N ASP A 35 -33.17 -39.03 23.53
CA ASP A 35 -34.45 -39.75 23.61
C ASP A 35 -34.22 -41.09 24.34
N ILE A 36 -34.61 -41.14 25.61
CA ILE A 36 -34.37 -42.30 26.49
C ILE A 36 -35.35 -43.45 26.26
N ASN A 37 -36.45 -43.22 25.54
CA ASN A 37 -37.52 -44.20 25.39
C ASN A 37 -37.35 -45.07 24.13
N TYR A 38 -36.76 -44.51 23.08
CA TYR A 38 -36.73 -45.15 21.75
C TYR A 38 -35.36 -45.18 21.09
N ASP A 39 -34.32 -44.67 21.75
CA ASP A 39 -32.97 -44.64 21.20
C ASP A 39 -31.93 -45.15 22.20
N VAL A 40 -30.85 -45.72 21.68
CA VAL A 40 -29.82 -46.41 22.46
C VAL A 40 -28.61 -45.49 22.62
N SER A 41 -28.16 -45.29 23.86
CA SER A 41 -26.91 -44.58 24.14
C SER A 41 -25.71 -45.44 23.80
N LEU A 42 -24.74 -44.84 23.12
CA LEU A 42 -23.55 -45.51 22.58
C LEU A 42 -22.35 -45.27 23.50
N ASN A 43 -21.71 -46.34 23.98
CA ASN A 43 -20.47 -46.28 24.73
C ASN A 43 -19.29 -46.52 23.79
N ALA A 44 -18.37 -45.56 23.68
CA ALA A 44 -17.26 -45.63 22.72
C ALA A 44 -16.24 -46.73 23.04
N SER A 45 -16.15 -47.16 24.31
CA SER A 45 -15.15 -48.11 24.79
C SER A 45 -15.64 -49.56 24.86
N GLN A 46 -16.92 -49.82 24.57
CA GLN A 46 -17.51 -51.16 24.59
C GLN A 46 -17.78 -51.66 23.17
N GLU A 47 -17.62 -52.97 22.97
CA GLU A 47 -17.98 -53.63 21.72
C GLU A 47 -19.51 -53.66 21.59
N MET A 48 -20.02 -53.15 20.47
CA MET A 48 -21.46 -53.09 20.20
C MET A 48 -21.77 -53.76 18.87
N VAL A 49 -22.93 -54.41 18.81
CA VAL A 49 -23.41 -55.07 17.59
C VAL A 49 -24.18 -54.07 16.75
N ALA A 50 -23.65 -53.72 15.58
CA ALA A 50 -24.39 -53.01 14.54
C ALA A 50 -25.17 -54.01 13.69
N VAL A 51 -26.44 -53.72 13.44
CA VAL A 51 -27.33 -54.54 12.60
C VAL A 51 -27.68 -53.75 11.34
N TRP A 52 -27.57 -54.38 10.18
CA TRP A 52 -27.97 -53.78 8.90
C TRP A 52 -28.90 -54.71 8.13
N ALA A 53 -29.78 -54.13 7.30
CA ALA A 53 -30.71 -54.87 6.45
C ALA A 53 -30.86 -54.21 5.08
N MET A 54 -31.29 -54.98 4.07
CA MET A 54 -31.58 -54.53 2.70
C MET A 54 -32.89 -55.06 2.19
N GLY A 55 -33.66 -54.18 1.54
CA GLY A 55 -34.97 -54.47 0.94
C GLY A 55 -35.16 -53.74 -0.40
N SER A 56 -36.29 -53.99 -1.06
CA SER A 56 -36.65 -53.26 -2.29
C SER A 56 -37.34 -51.93 -1.94
N LEU A 57 -37.09 -50.89 -2.74
CA LEU A 57 -37.65 -49.54 -2.54
C LEU A 57 -39.04 -49.33 -3.17
N ALA A 58 -39.48 -50.25 -4.05
CA ALA A 58 -40.74 -50.14 -4.77
C ALA A 58 -41.85 -50.98 -4.10
N PRO A 59 -43.08 -50.45 -3.96
CA PRO A 59 -44.21 -51.26 -3.54
C PRO A 59 -44.57 -52.24 -4.66
N ASP A 60 -44.48 -53.53 -4.38
CA ASP A 60 -45.13 -54.55 -5.20
C ASP A 60 -46.63 -54.50 -4.89
N SER A 61 -47.49 -54.55 -5.91
CA SER A 61 -48.94 -54.30 -5.85
C SER A 61 -49.70 -55.20 -4.84
N MET A 62 -49.03 -56.23 -4.30
CA MET A 62 -49.61 -57.20 -3.37
C MET A 62 -49.16 -57.06 -1.90
N ARG A 63 -48.24 -56.16 -1.52
CA ARG A 63 -47.80 -56.04 -0.11
C ARG A 63 -47.69 -54.58 0.35
N VAL A 64 -48.61 -54.18 1.24
CA VAL A 64 -48.89 -52.78 1.62
C VAL A 64 -48.04 -52.28 2.80
N HIS A 65 -47.25 -53.11 3.48
CA HIS A 65 -46.49 -52.68 4.66
C HIS A 65 -45.04 -53.18 4.67
N PHE A 66 -44.09 -52.27 4.51
CA PHE A 66 -42.68 -52.46 4.87
C PHE A 66 -42.41 -51.73 6.18
N THR A 67 -42.73 -52.34 7.32
CA THR A 67 -42.35 -51.81 8.63
C THR A 67 -41.04 -52.46 9.11
N PRO A 68 -40.22 -51.77 9.92
CA PRO A 68 -38.98 -52.32 10.50
C PRO A 68 -39.20 -53.54 11.42
N GLN A 69 -40.45 -53.93 11.67
CA GLN A 69 -40.83 -54.91 12.68
C GLN A 69 -40.88 -56.36 12.13
N ASN A 70 -40.78 -56.54 10.81
CA ASN A 70 -40.85 -57.85 10.16
C ASN A 70 -39.57 -58.17 9.38
N HIS A 71 -38.53 -58.64 10.08
CA HIS A 71 -37.32 -59.21 9.47
C HIS A 71 -37.43 -60.73 9.25
N GLY A 72 -38.61 -61.20 8.80
CA GLY A 72 -38.89 -62.61 8.52
C GLY A 72 -39.00 -62.92 7.03
N LEU A 73 -38.41 -64.05 6.61
CA LEU A 73 -38.36 -64.61 5.24
C LEU A 73 -39.75 -64.63 4.53
N PRO A 74 -39.80 -64.51 3.17
CA PRO A 74 -38.95 -65.26 2.22
C PRO A 74 -38.14 -64.44 1.19
N GLN A 75 -37.17 -65.16 0.60
CA GLN A 75 -36.20 -64.84 -0.48
C GLN A 75 -36.25 -63.42 -1.06
N GLY A 76 -35.34 -62.56 -0.57
CA GLY A 76 -35.08 -61.24 -1.17
C GLY A 76 -34.54 -60.18 -0.21
N VAL A 77 -34.65 -60.39 1.11
CA VAL A 77 -34.21 -59.45 2.15
C VAL A 77 -32.89 -59.94 2.75
N LYS A 78 -31.81 -59.17 2.59
CA LYS A 78 -30.46 -59.50 3.12
C LYS A 78 -30.21 -58.68 4.38
N TYR A 79 -29.89 -59.30 5.52
CA TYR A 79 -29.47 -58.60 6.74
C TYR A 79 -28.21 -59.23 7.33
N GLY A 80 -27.51 -58.50 8.18
CA GLY A 80 -26.27 -58.96 8.81
C GLY A 80 -25.93 -58.20 10.10
N TYR A 81 -24.96 -58.75 10.82
CA TYR A 81 -24.45 -58.22 12.09
C TYR A 81 -22.97 -57.89 11.95
N LEU A 82 -22.53 -56.81 12.58
CA LEU A 82 -21.12 -56.43 12.65
C LEU A 82 -20.80 -55.93 14.05
N ASN A 83 -19.83 -56.55 14.72
CA ASN A 83 -19.35 -56.04 15.99
C ASN A 83 -18.38 -54.89 15.76
N LEU A 84 -18.58 -53.79 16.46
CA LEU A 84 -17.80 -52.57 16.32
C LEU A 84 -17.46 -52.00 17.69
N THR A 85 -16.20 -51.62 17.86
CA THR A 85 -15.73 -50.79 18.99
C THR A 85 -15.47 -49.40 18.45
N LEU A 86 -16.28 -48.41 18.81
CA LEU A 86 -16.23 -47.07 18.20
C LEU A 86 -14.95 -46.28 18.54
N GLY A 87 -14.23 -46.68 19.60
CA GLY A 87 -13.00 -46.05 20.06
C GLY A 87 -11.72 -46.47 19.32
N SER A 88 -11.74 -47.52 18.49
CA SER A 88 -10.58 -47.94 17.68
C SER A 88 -10.69 -47.43 16.24
N SER A 89 -9.59 -46.93 15.68
CA SER A 89 -9.53 -46.53 14.27
C SER A 89 -9.52 -47.78 13.39
N LEU A 90 -10.62 -48.03 12.68
CA LEU A 90 -10.72 -49.12 11.71
C LEU A 90 -10.79 -48.51 10.30
N ASP A 91 -9.67 -48.49 9.58
CA ASP A 91 -9.61 -47.96 8.21
C ASP A 91 -9.55 -49.10 7.18
N GLN A 92 -10.70 -49.75 6.99
CA GLN A 92 -10.91 -50.72 5.91
C GLN A 92 -11.78 -50.15 4.77
N CYS A 93 -12.04 -48.84 4.80
CA CYS A 93 -12.84 -48.17 3.77
C CYS A 93 -11.91 -47.58 2.71
N PHE A 94 -11.77 -48.27 1.57
CA PHE A 94 -11.40 -47.58 0.33
C PHE A 94 -12.55 -46.61 0.00
N GLY A 95 -12.41 -45.36 0.46
CA GLY A 95 -13.41 -44.32 0.28
C GLY A 95 -13.72 -44.05 -1.20
N PRO A 96 -14.88 -43.47 -1.53
CA PRO A 96 -15.27 -43.27 -2.92
C PRO A 96 -14.30 -42.29 -3.60
N LEU A 97 -13.64 -42.78 -4.66
CA LEU A 97 -12.98 -41.98 -5.67
C LEU A 97 -13.97 -40.96 -6.26
N PRO A 98 -13.57 -39.71 -6.51
CA PRO A 98 -14.45 -38.73 -7.14
C PRO A 98 -14.84 -39.23 -8.53
N ALA A 99 -16.12 -39.57 -8.72
CA ALA A 99 -16.66 -39.85 -10.04
C ALA A 99 -16.74 -38.51 -10.79
N SER A 100 -15.95 -38.37 -11.85
CA SER A 100 -15.86 -37.17 -12.70
C SER A 100 -17.16 -36.79 -13.42
N ASN A 101 -18.24 -37.57 -13.30
CA ASN A 101 -19.48 -37.42 -14.08
C ASN A 101 -20.77 -37.50 -13.23
N ALA A 102 -20.81 -36.90 -12.04
CA ALA A 102 -22.08 -36.64 -11.36
C ALA A 102 -22.79 -35.42 -11.98
N SER A 103 -23.58 -35.67 -13.03
CA SER A 103 -24.64 -34.81 -13.61
C SER A 103 -24.45 -33.28 -13.52
N GLN A 104 -23.76 -32.69 -14.49
CA GLN A 104 -23.70 -31.24 -14.74
C GLN A 104 -25.06 -30.58 -15.14
N GLY A 105 -26.18 -31.31 -15.13
CA GLY A 105 -27.45 -30.88 -15.77
C GLY A 105 -28.37 -29.95 -14.97
N ASN A 106 -28.36 -29.99 -13.63
CA ASN A 106 -29.33 -29.26 -12.80
C ASN A 106 -28.73 -28.07 -12.01
N ILE A 107 -27.78 -27.38 -12.63
CA ILE A 107 -27.24 -26.10 -12.15
C ILE A 107 -27.92 -24.96 -12.92
N VAL A 108 -28.24 -23.88 -12.21
CA VAL A 108 -28.67 -22.59 -12.78
C VAL A 108 -27.70 -21.54 -12.28
N VAL A 109 -27.05 -20.84 -13.20
CA VAL A 109 -26.14 -19.73 -12.89
C VAL A 109 -26.94 -18.43 -12.88
N ALA A 110 -26.72 -17.60 -11.87
CA ALA A 110 -27.34 -16.29 -11.76
C ALA A 110 -26.47 -15.25 -12.46
N ASP A 111 -26.70 -15.03 -13.75
CA ASP A 111 -25.93 -14.08 -14.54
C ASP A 111 -26.33 -12.63 -14.26
N ARG A 112 -25.37 -11.71 -14.30
CA ARG A 112 -25.59 -10.28 -14.07
C ARG A 112 -26.67 -9.73 -15.00
N GLY A 113 -27.67 -9.05 -14.43
CA GLY A 113 -28.75 -8.41 -15.18
C GLY A 113 -29.84 -9.37 -15.68
N THR A 114 -29.67 -10.68 -15.47
CA THR A 114 -30.72 -11.66 -15.76
C THR A 114 -31.59 -11.88 -14.52
N SER A 115 -32.90 -11.97 -14.73
CA SER A 115 -33.84 -12.28 -13.65
C SER A 115 -34.12 -13.78 -13.62
N LEU A 116 -34.01 -14.38 -12.44
CA LEU A 116 -34.37 -15.78 -12.20
C LEU A 116 -35.86 -15.87 -11.88
N VAL A 117 -36.62 -16.61 -12.69
CA VAL A 117 -38.06 -16.78 -12.47
C VAL A 117 -38.28 -17.92 -11.49
N VAL A 118 -38.93 -17.62 -10.37
CA VAL A 118 -39.23 -18.57 -9.30
C VAL A 118 -40.72 -18.92 -9.34
N THR A 119 -41.03 -20.19 -9.59
CA THR A 119 -42.39 -20.74 -9.62
C THR A 119 -42.50 -21.90 -8.63
N SER A 120 -43.69 -22.48 -8.47
CA SER A 120 -43.86 -23.68 -7.66
C SER A 120 -44.75 -24.71 -8.35
N ASP A 121 -44.37 -25.99 -8.26
CA ASP A 121 -45.09 -27.10 -8.90
C ASP A 121 -44.82 -28.42 -8.16
N VAL A 122 -45.42 -29.52 -8.61
CA VAL A 122 -45.27 -30.87 -8.06
C VAL A 122 -43.81 -31.32 -8.08
N ALA A 123 -43.38 -31.99 -7.02
CA ALA A 123 -42.02 -32.49 -6.88
C ALA A 123 -41.91 -33.92 -7.41
N TYR A 124 -40.98 -34.16 -8.34
CA TYR A 124 -40.74 -35.47 -8.93
C TYR A 124 -39.43 -36.06 -8.42
N GLU A 125 -38.34 -35.28 -8.49
CA GLU A 125 -36.98 -35.70 -8.15
C GLU A 125 -36.33 -34.77 -7.12
N TYR A 126 -37.05 -34.45 -6.05
CA TYR A 126 -36.55 -33.53 -5.03
C TYR A 126 -35.26 -34.07 -4.34
N PRO A 127 -34.16 -33.29 -4.33
CA PRO A 127 -32.85 -33.76 -3.84
C PRO A 127 -32.77 -34.12 -2.34
N ASN A 128 -33.76 -33.76 -1.52
CA ASN A 128 -33.70 -33.88 -0.05
C ASN A 128 -34.91 -34.62 0.57
N PRO A 129 -34.91 -35.97 0.53
CA PRO A 129 -36.00 -36.80 1.04
C PRO A 129 -36.38 -36.51 2.51
N PRO A 130 -37.65 -36.71 2.93
CA PRO A 130 -38.78 -37.20 2.13
C PRO A 130 -39.23 -36.17 1.08
N ASN A 131 -39.73 -36.68 -0.05
CA ASN A 131 -40.17 -35.86 -1.18
C ASN A 131 -41.43 -35.07 -0.78
N PRO A 132 -41.41 -33.72 -0.76
CA PRO A 132 -42.60 -32.90 -0.53
C PRO A 132 -43.59 -33.06 -1.69
N ARG A 133 -44.84 -32.60 -1.50
CA ARG A 133 -45.84 -32.62 -2.59
C ARG A 133 -45.60 -31.53 -3.64
N LYS A 134 -44.95 -30.43 -3.25
CA LYS A 134 -44.76 -29.22 -4.03
C LYS A 134 -43.37 -28.66 -3.72
N VAL A 135 -42.67 -28.13 -4.71
CA VAL A 135 -41.32 -27.52 -4.61
C VAL A 135 -41.23 -26.26 -5.46
N LEU A 136 -40.17 -25.50 -5.23
CA LEU A 136 -39.78 -24.35 -6.01
C LEU A 136 -39.07 -24.80 -7.29
N TYR A 137 -39.50 -24.22 -8.40
CA TYR A 137 -38.86 -24.31 -9.69
C TYR A 137 -38.17 -22.98 -9.99
N ILE A 138 -36.95 -23.04 -10.51
CA ILE A 138 -36.21 -21.84 -10.92
C ILE A 138 -35.82 -21.97 -12.38
N ASN A 139 -36.26 -21.03 -13.21
CA ASN A 139 -36.15 -21.11 -14.67
C ASN A 139 -36.61 -22.48 -15.20
N SER A 140 -37.76 -22.93 -14.71
CA SER A 140 -38.39 -24.21 -15.09
C SER A 140 -37.62 -25.48 -14.71
N LYS A 141 -36.55 -25.38 -13.90
CA LYS A 141 -35.86 -26.55 -13.34
C LYS A 141 -36.36 -26.84 -11.92
N GLU A 142 -36.57 -28.11 -11.59
CA GLU A 142 -36.98 -28.56 -10.25
C GLU A 142 -35.81 -28.39 -9.27
N ALA A 143 -36.02 -27.58 -8.23
CA ALA A 143 -35.09 -27.37 -7.12
C ALA A 143 -33.59 -27.40 -7.50
N PRO A 144 -33.14 -26.63 -8.53
CA PRO A 144 -31.78 -26.70 -9.04
C PRO A 144 -30.77 -26.21 -8.01
N ILE A 145 -29.50 -26.55 -8.22
CA ILE A 145 -28.40 -25.88 -7.53
C ILE A 145 -28.25 -24.50 -8.18
N LEU A 146 -28.42 -23.44 -7.39
CA LEU A 146 -28.15 -22.09 -7.85
C LEU A 146 -26.67 -21.78 -7.66
N ARG A 147 -26.00 -21.32 -8.71
CA ARG A 147 -24.66 -20.75 -8.60
C ARG A 147 -24.76 -19.23 -8.69
N VAL A 148 -24.25 -18.55 -7.67
CA VAL A 148 -24.36 -17.10 -7.52
C VAL A 148 -22.98 -16.53 -7.19
N GLU A 149 -22.63 -15.40 -7.79
CA GLU A 149 -21.35 -14.73 -7.58
C GLU A 149 -21.47 -13.64 -6.50
N ARG A 150 -20.53 -13.61 -5.55
CA ARG A 150 -20.43 -12.52 -4.57
C ARG A 150 -20.18 -11.19 -5.26
N GLY A 151 -20.86 -10.14 -4.81
CA GLY A 151 -20.76 -8.80 -5.40
C GLY A 151 -21.61 -8.59 -6.66
N VAL A 152 -22.22 -9.66 -7.21
CA VAL A 152 -23.15 -9.55 -8.35
C VAL A 152 -24.60 -9.55 -7.85
N PRO A 153 -25.39 -8.49 -8.10
CA PRO A 153 -26.78 -8.44 -7.66
C PRO A 153 -27.63 -9.43 -8.47
N VAL A 154 -28.27 -10.36 -7.77
CA VAL A 154 -29.20 -11.34 -8.32
C VAL A 154 -30.63 -10.85 -8.16
N THR A 155 -31.42 -10.94 -9.23
CA THR A 155 -32.84 -10.60 -9.20
C THR A 155 -33.68 -11.87 -9.35
N PHE A 156 -34.60 -12.10 -8.41
CA PHE A 156 -35.60 -13.16 -8.47
C PHE A 156 -36.97 -12.57 -8.74
N LEU A 157 -37.67 -13.11 -9.74
CA LEU A 157 -39.06 -12.81 -10.03
C LEU A 157 -39.93 -13.93 -9.46
N VAL A 158 -40.50 -13.70 -8.28
CA VAL A 158 -41.27 -14.70 -7.55
C VAL A 158 -42.72 -14.70 -8.03
N GLN A 159 -43.12 -15.83 -8.61
CA GLN A 159 -44.42 -16.12 -9.21
C GLN A 159 -45.02 -17.43 -8.67
N ALA A 160 -44.60 -17.84 -7.46
CA ALA A 160 -44.87 -19.14 -6.88
C ALA A 160 -46.27 -19.29 -6.25
N GLY A 161 -47.09 -18.24 -6.22
CA GLY A 161 -48.39 -18.20 -5.56
C GLY A 161 -48.36 -17.53 -4.19
N HIS A 162 -49.53 -17.17 -3.65
CA HIS A 162 -49.64 -16.49 -2.35
C HIS A 162 -49.29 -17.39 -1.16
N ASP A 163 -49.38 -18.71 -1.33
CA ASP A 163 -49.08 -19.73 -0.32
C ASP A 163 -47.60 -20.14 -0.28
N VAL A 164 -46.79 -19.60 -1.20
CA VAL A 164 -45.36 -19.92 -1.34
C VAL A 164 -44.55 -18.63 -1.41
N SER A 165 -43.91 -18.29 -0.30
CA SER A 165 -42.88 -17.24 -0.32
C SER A 165 -41.51 -17.81 -0.67
N PHE A 166 -40.57 -16.94 -1.03
CA PHE A 166 -39.20 -17.27 -1.36
C PHE A 166 -38.21 -16.52 -0.46
N TYR A 167 -37.23 -17.23 0.10
CA TYR A 167 -36.17 -16.60 0.87
C TYR A 167 -34.89 -17.44 0.84
N VAL A 168 -33.74 -16.77 1.03
CA VAL A 168 -32.41 -17.38 1.13
C VAL A 168 -32.01 -17.43 2.60
N THR A 169 -31.56 -18.59 3.08
CA THR A 169 -31.32 -18.87 4.49
C THR A 169 -30.16 -19.85 4.70
N SER A 170 -29.61 -19.89 5.91
CA SER A 170 -28.64 -20.92 6.32
C SER A 170 -29.27 -22.29 6.61
N ASN A 171 -30.61 -22.38 6.67
CA ASN A 171 -31.32 -23.62 7.01
C ASN A 171 -31.73 -24.45 5.78
N PRO A 172 -31.28 -25.71 5.64
CA PRO A 172 -31.63 -26.57 4.51
C PRO A 172 -33.08 -27.07 4.48
N ILE A 173 -33.86 -26.85 5.54
CA ILE A 173 -35.24 -27.35 5.67
C ILE A 173 -36.27 -26.25 5.39
N GLY A 174 -35.99 -25.00 5.74
CA GLY A 174 -36.97 -23.91 5.62
C GLY A 174 -38.24 -24.08 6.47
N GLY A 175 -39.32 -23.38 6.11
CA GLY A 175 -40.67 -23.59 6.64
C GLY A 175 -40.84 -23.41 8.15
N SER A 176 -40.23 -22.38 8.73
CA SER A 176 -40.42 -22.04 10.13
C SER A 176 -40.22 -20.54 10.33
N GLY A 177 -41.31 -19.82 10.60
CA GLY A 177 -41.22 -18.45 11.10
C GLY A 177 -40.64 -18.31 12.52
N ARG A 178 -40.05 -19.39 13.08
CA ARG A 178 -39.53 -19.48 14.45
C ARG A 178 -38.14 -20.11 14.58
N SER A 179 -37.45 -20.47 13.49
CA SER A 179 -36.06 -20.96 13.60
C SER A 179 -35.09 -19.79 13.70
N SER A 180 -34.08 -19.87 14.59
CA SER A 180 -32.97 -18.92 14.75
C SER A 180 -32.01 -18.84 13.54
N SER A 181 -32.45 -19.29 12.37
CA SER A 181 -31.67 -19.37 11.14
C SER A 181 -31.54 -17.99 10.49
N LYS A 182 -30.32 -17.62 10.11
CA LYS A 182 -30.03 -16.37 9.40
C LYS A 182 -30.75 -16.34 8.04
N ILE A 183 -31.35 -15.20 7.72
CA ILE A 183 -31.96 -14.90 6.41
C ILE A 183 -31.00 -13.97 5.68
N TYR A 184 -30.63 -14.33 4.45
CA TYR A 184 -29.73 -13.55 3.59
C TYR A 184 -30.50 -12.68 2.59
N ALA A 185 -31.69 -13.11 2.17
CA ALA A 185 -32.60 -12.33 1.31
C ALA A 185 -34.02 -12.90 1.35
N GLY A 186 -35.01 -12.09 1.00
CA GLY A 186 -36.42 -12.49 0.94
C GLY A 186 -37.06 -12.59 2.33
N GLY A 187 -38.19 -13.29 2.41
CA GLY A 187 -38.94 -13.39 3.66
C GLY A 187 -40.39 -13.85 3.45
N PRO A 188 -41.28 -13.64 4.43
CA PRO A 188 -42.70 -13.96 4.30
C PRO A 188 -43.39 -13.17 3.19
N ASP A 189 -42.98 -11.91 2.96
CA ASP A 189 -43.59 -11.01 1.98
C ASP A 189 -43.14 -11.24 0.54
N ALA A 190 -42.11 -12.07 0.34
CA ALA A 190 -41.56 -12.38 -0.97
C ALA A 190 -42.36 -13.48 -1.68
N HIS A 191 -43.64 -13.22 -1.95
CA HIS A 191 -44.57 -14.10 -2.67
C HIS A 191 -45.31 -13.31 -3.75
N GLY A 192 -45.67 -13.96 -4.85
CA GLY A 192 -46.29 -13.30 -6.01
C GLY A 192 -46.90 -14.30 -6.98
N VAL A 193 -47.68 -13.81 -7.94
CA VAL A 193 -48.37 -14.60 -8.96
C VAL A 193 -47.87 -14.21 -10.36
N PRO A 194 -48.06 -15.03 -11.41
CA PRO A 194 -47.56 -14.70 -12.75
C PRO A 194 -48.02 -13.34 -13.30
N THR A 195 -49.22 -12.89 -12.93
CA THR A 195 -49.77 -11.59 -13.35
C THR A 195 -49.19 -10.39 -12.58
N ILE A 196 -48.74 -10.61 -11.34
CA ILE A 196 -48.15 -9.59 -10.46
C ILE A 196 -46.99 -10.27 -9.70
N PRO A 197 -45.82 -10.43 -10.34
CA PRO A 197 -44.65 -11.05 -9.71
C PRO A 197 -44.07 -10.17 -8.60
N TYR A 198 -43.51 -10.79 -7.57
CA TYR A 198 -42.71 -10.09 -6.57
C TYR A 198 -41.24 -10.07 -6.98
N THR A 199 -40.64 -8.89 -7.06
CA THR A 199 -39.22 -8.73 -7.42
C THR A 199 -38.36 -8.69 -6.17
N LEU A 200 -37.59 -9.74 -5.93
CA LEU A 200 -36.59 -9.81 -4.86
C LEU A 200 -35.18 -9.56 -5.43
N LYS A 201 -34.49 -8.55 -4.93
CA LYS A 201 -33.06 -8.33 -5.23
C LYS A 201 -32.20 -8.81 -4.07
N TRP A 202 -31.19 -9.60 -4.36
CA TRP A 202 -30.21 -10.08 -3.39
C TRP A 202 -28.80 -9.76 -3.88
N LEU A 203 -27.99 -9.17 -3.01
CA LEU A 203 -26.57 -8.95 -3.24
C LEU A 203 -25.79 -9.79 -2.22
N PRO A 204 -25.31 -10.99 -2.60
CA PRO A 204 -24.43 -11.78 -1.74
C PRO A 204 -23.12 -11.03 -1.50
N ASP A 205 -22.81 -10.81 -0.24
CA ASP A 205 -21.58 -10.17 0.22
C ASP A 205 -20.54 -11.19 0.71
N ARG A 206 -19.36 -10.72 1.13
CA ARG A 206 -18.32 -11.56 1.74
C ARG A 206 -18.74 -12.32 2.99
N ARG A 207 -19.79 -11.87 3.68
CA ARG A 207 -20.31 -12.53 4.89
C ARG A 207 -21.31 -13.64 4.56
N THR A 208 -21.66 -13.79 3.28
CA THR A 208 -22.47 -14.89 2.80
C THR A 208 -21.58 -16.13 2.68
N PRO A 209 -21.89 -17.24 3.37
CA PRO A 209 -21.13 -18.48 3.24
C PRO A 209 -21.15 -19.04 1.82
N ASP A 210 -20.15 -19.85 1.46
CA ASP A 210 -20.07 -20.52 0.13
C ASP A 210 -21.28 -21.41 -0.17
N LYS A 211 -21.99 -21.80 0.88
CA LYS A 211 -23.17 -22.65 0.81
C LYS A 211 -24.27 -22.09 1.68
N VAL A 212 -25.35 -21.68 1.03
CA VAL A 212 -26.64 -21.32 1.65
C VAL A 212 -27.77 -22.06 0.95
N TYR A 213 -29.01 -21.85 1.35
CA TYR A 213 -30.17 -22.55 0.81
C TYR A 213 -31.26 -21.54 0.46
N TYR A 214 -32.04 -21.82 -0.58
CA TYR A 214 -33.27 -21.10 -0.85
C TYR A 214 -34.45 -21.99 -0.47
N GLN A 215 -35.46 -21.43 0.18
CA GLN A 215 -36.59 -22.16 0.72
C GLN A 215 -37.86 -21.32 0.66
N SER A 216 -38.98 -21.89 1.12
CA SER A 216 -40.19 -21.14 1.42
C SER A 216 -40.34 -20.87 2.91
N TYR A 217 -40.83 -19.69 3.26
CA TYR A 217 -41.03 -19.31 4.66
C TYR A 217 -42.18 -20.10 5.29
N PHE A 218 -43.25 -20.34 4.51
CA PHE A 218 -44.47 -21.01 4.99
C PHE A 218 -44.37 -22.54 4.94
N GLN A 219 -43.66 -23.09 3.97
CA GLN A 219 -43.59 -24.53 3.71
C GLN A 219 -42.16 -25.05 3.81
N LYS A 220 -42.01 -26.22 4.44
CA LYS A 220 -40.71 -26.88 4.61
C LYS A 220 -40.31 -27.62 3.33
N LYS A 221 -39.00 -27.69 3.08
CA LYS A 221 -38.36 -28.47 2.02
C LYS A 221 -38.85 -28.11 0.62
N MET A 222 -39.01 -26.81 0.36
CA MET A 222 -39.51 -26.32 -0.92
C MET A 222 -38.38 -26.05 -1.92
N GLY A 223 -37.19 -25.67 -1.48
CA GLY A 223 -36.07 -25.35 -2.36
C GLY A 223 -34.81 -26.14 -2.01
N TRP A 224 -33.69 -25.76 -2.61
CA TRP A 224 -32.43 -26.48 -2.48
C TRP A 224 -31.27 -25.55 -2.14
N MET A 225 -30.11 -25.80 -2.74
CA MET A 225 -28.83 -25.21 -2.37
C MET A 225 -28.46 -24.05 -3.29
N VAL A 226 -27.87 -23.03 -2.71
CA VAL A 226 -27.13 -21.99 -3.41
C VAL A 226 -25.63 -22.20 -3.15
N GLN A 227 -24.88 -22.41 -4.21
CA GLN A 227 -23.43 -22.31 -4.23
C GLN A 227 -23.07 -20.85 -4.48
N VAL A 228 -22.51 -20.20 -3.47
CA VAL A 228 -21.98 -18.85 -3.56
C VAL A 228 -20.51 -18.97 -3.91
N VAL A 229 -20.15 -18.43 -5.07
CA VAL A 229 -18.77 -18.42 -5.57
C VAL A 229 -18.24 -16.99 -5.55
N ASP A 230 -16.93 -16.85 -5.49
CA ASP A 230 -16.28 -15.54 -5.59
C ASP A 230 -16.33 -15.06 -7.05
N GLY A 231 -16.76 -13.82 -7.25
CA GLY A 231 -16.63 -13.13 -8.55
C GLY A 231 -15.21 -12.61 -8.77
N GLY A 232 -15.00 -11.84 -9.84
CA GLY A 232 -13.75 -11.09 -10.00
C GLY A 232 -13.53 -10.10 -8.85
N LEU A 233 -12.28 -9.76 -8.52
CA LEU A 233 -11.97 -8.80 -7.44
C LEU A 233 -12.73 -7.47 -7.62
N SER A 234 -12.89 -7.00 -8.86
CA SER A 234 -13.64 -5.78 -9.20
C SER A 234 -15.13 -5.85 -8.86
N ASP A 235 -15.70 -7.06 -8.79
CA ASP A 235 -17.11 -7.27 -8.45
C ASP A 235 -17.29 -7.40 -6.93
N MET A 236 -16.31 -7.99 -6.24
CA MET A 236 -16.37 -8.21 -4.79
C MET A 236 -15.98 -7.00 -3.94
N TYR A 237 -15.24 -6.04 -4.51
CA TYR A 237 -14.80 -4.84 -3.81
C TYR A 237 -15.38 -3.59 -4.45
N ASN A 238 -15.91 -2.69 -3.61
CA ASN A 238 -16.50 -1.44 -4.08
C ASN A 238 -15.47 -0.48 -4.71
N THR A 239 -14.20 -0.59 -4.28
CA THR A 239 -13.15 0.36 -4.63
C THR A 239 -11.86 -0.38 -4.94
N SER A 240 -11.20 0.05 -6.00
CA SER A 240 -9.91 -0.48 -6.45
C SER A 240 -9.02 0.65 -6.94
N HIS A 241 -7.75 0.64 -6.55
CA HIS A 241 -6.76 1.59 -7.06
C HIS A 241 -5.42 0.90 -7.28
N LEU A 242 -4.73 1.38 -8.31
CA LEU A 242 -3.36 1.00 -8.58
C LEU A 242 -2.43 1.79 -7.65
N LEU A 243 -1.52 1.11 -6.97
CA LEU A 243 -0.53 1.75 -6.10
C LEU A 243 0.58 2.40 -6.94
N ALA A 244 1.46 3.16 -6.27
CA ALA A 244 2.65 3.75 -6.89
C ALA A 244 3.40 2.76 -7.81
N ASP A 245 3.96 3.28 -8.91
CA ASP A 245 4.68 2.54 -9.98
C ASP A 245 3.87 1.55 -10.81
N GLY A 246 2.58 1.38 -10.51
CA GLY A 246 1.68 0.61 -11.34
C GLY A 246 1.84 -0.90 -11.28
N GLN A 247 2.47 -1.42 -10.22
CA GLN A 247 2.82 -2.85 -10.12
C GLN A 247 1.91 -3.66 -9.19
N VAL A 248 1.11 -3.00 -8.36
CA VAL A 248 0.24 -3.65 -7.37
C VAL A 248 -1.09 -2.93 -7.34
N THR A 249 -2.18 -3.68 -7.43
CA THR A 249 -3.54 -3.17 -7.32
C THR A 249 -4.11 -3.50 -5.95
N LEU A 250 -4.56 -2.48 -5.23
CA LEU A 250 -5.28 -2.62 -3.96
C LEU A 250 -6.78 -2.52 -4.21
N PHE A 251 -7.52 -3.46 -3.64
CA PHE A 251 -8.97 -3.44 -3.57
C PHE A 251 -9.38 -3.36 -2.11
N TRP A 252 -10.41 -2.56 -1.81
CA TRP A 252 -10.94 -2.52 -0.46
C TRP A 252 -12.44 -2.30 -0.39
N THR A 253 -13.00 -2.62 0.77
CA THR A 253 -14.37 -2.31 1.13
C THR A 253 -14.41 -2.07 2.62
N LEU A 254 -15.12 -1.02 3.00
CA LEU A 254 -15.16 -0.52 4.37
C LEU A 254 -16.53 -0.77 4.98
N THR A 255 -16.56 -1.23 6.23
CA THR A 255 -17.76 -1.22 7.08
C THR A 255 -17.55 -0.26 8.26
N SER A 256 -18.54 -0.14 9.14
CA SER A 256 -18.42 0.71 10.34
C SER A 256 -17.33 0.23 11.33
N THR A 257 -16.94 -1.04 11.27
CA THR A 257 -16.03 -1.68 12.23
C THR A 257 -14.81 -2.31 11.59
N ASP A 258 -14.90 -2.74 10.33
CA ASP A 258 -13.93 -3.59 9.68
C ASP A 258 -13.53 -3.06 8.32
N VAL A 259 -12.34 -3.46 7.88
CA VAL A 259 -11.85 -3.26 6.53
C VAL A 259 -11.49 -4.59 5.89
N TYR A 260 -11.90 -4.73 4.63
CA TYR A 260 -11.66 -5.89 3.80
C TYR A 260 -10.69 -5.45 2.71
N PHE A 261 -9.55 -6.12 2.59
CA PHE A 261 -8.54 -5.85 1.57
C PHE A 261 -8.38 -7.04 0.63
N ALA A 262 -8.12 -6.74 -0.64
CA ALA A 262 -7.39 -7.64 -1.53
C ALA A 262 -6.24 -6.89 -2.15
N VAL A 263 -5.15 -7.61 -2.34
CA VAL A 263 -3.97 -7.11 -3.00
C VAL A 263 -3.64 -8.06 -4.12
N ARG A 264 -3.45 -7.52 -5.31
CA ARG A 264 -3.05 -8.26 -6.50
C ARG A 264 -1.78 -7.68 -7.06
N GLY A 265 -0.78 -8.51 -7.33
CA GLY A 265 0.38 -8.12 -8.12
C GLY A 265 0.01 -8.00 -9.60
N GLU A 266 0.69 -7.11 -10.32
CA GLU A 266 0.62 -7.01 -11.79
C GLU A 266 1.82 -7.70 -12.46
N ARG A 267 2.71 -8.31 -11.64
CA ARG A 267 3.86 -9.09 -12.08
C ARG A 267 3.95 -10.42 -11.33
N LYS A 268 4.73 -11.33 -11.91
CA LYS A 268 5.07 -12.59 -11.27
C LYS A 268 5.98 -12.33 -10.08
N SER A 269 5.67 -12.98 -8.97
CA SER A 269 6.48 -12.93 -7.74
C SER A 269 6.36 -14.26 -6.99
N GLY A 270 7.27 -14.50 -6.04
CA GLY A 270 7.15 -15.58 -5.08
C GLY A 270 6.49 -15.15 -3.77
N TYR A 271 6.56 -13.86 -3.44
CA TYR A 271 5.72 -13.24 -2.42
C TYR A 271 5.28 -11.83 -2.83
N LEU A 272 4.20 -11.36 -2.22
CA LEU A 272 3.69 -10.00 -2.33
C LEU A 272 3.46 -9.45 -0.94
N ALA A 273 3.99 -8.25 -0.69
CA ALA A 273 3.89 -7.56 0.58
C ALA A 273 3.28 -6.17 0.40
N VAL A 274 2.42 -5.78 1.33
CA VAL A 274 1.98 -4.39 1.51
C VAL A 274 2.21 -3.99 2.96
N ALA A 275 2.54 -2.73 3.21
CA ALA A 275 2.74 -2.24 4.56
C ALA A 275 2.10 -0.88 4.79
N PHE A 276 1.59 -0.66 6.00
CA PHE A 276 1.07 0.63 6.44
C PHE A 276 2.20 1.44 7.06
N GLY A 277 2.56 2.55 6.42
CA GLY A 277 3.69 3.39 6.77
C GLY A 277 4.15 4.28 5.61
N SER A 278 4.98 5.28 5.91
CA SER A 278 5.64 6.12 4.89
C SER A 278 6.84 5.42 4.23
N GLY A 279 7.31 4.32 4.79
CA GLY A 279 8.45 3.56 4.30
C GLY A 279 8.52 2.17 4.94
N MET A 280 9.66 1.49 4.78
CA MET A 280 9.88 0.14 5.32
C MET A 280 9.94 0.12 6.86
N LEU A 281 10.67 1.06 7.46
CA LEU A 281 10.84 1.11 8.92
C LEU A 281 9.59 1.61 9.62
N ASN A 282 9.32 1.08 10.81
CA ASN A 282 8.15 1.40 11.63
C ASN A 282 6.81 1.18 10.91
N SER A 283 6.73 0.14 10.08
CA SER A 283 5.54 -0.18 9.30
C SER A 283 4.96 -1.55 9.70
N PHE A 284 3.62 -1.65 9.59
CA PHE A 284 2.91 -2.91 9.70
C PHE A 284 2.77 -3.54 8.33
N ALA A 285 3.49 -4.64 8.10
CA ALA A 285 3.52 -5.36 6.84
C ALA A 285 2.63 -6.60 6.86
N TYR A 286 1.95 -6.83 5.74
CA TYR A 286 1.16 -8.01 5.44
C TYR A 286 1.83 -8.67 4.24
N VAL A 287 2.30 -9.90 4.44
CA VAL A 287 3.06 -10.62 3.43
C VAL A 287 2.33 -11.89 3.08
N ALA A 288 2.12 -12.12 1.79
CA ALA A 288 1.49 -13.31 1.27
C ALA A 288 2.44 -14.07 0.34
N TRP A 289 2.49 -15.38 0.51
CA TRP A 289 3.36 -16.27 -0.27
C TRP A 289 2.69 -17.63 -0.43
N ILE A 290 3.21 -18.43 -1.37
CA ILE A 290 2.80 -19.83 -1.56
C ILE A 290 3.95 -20.73 -1.11
N ASP A 291 3.66 -21.74 -0.30
CA ASP A 291 4.66 -22.73 0.11
C ASP A 291 4.96 -23.75 -1.01
N ASP A 292 5.99 -24.58 -0.82
CA ASP A 292 6.37 -25.63 -1.78
C ASP A 292 5.28 -26.67 -2.04
N LYS A 293 4.27 -26.74 -1.15
CA LYS A 293 3.13 -27.66 -1.25
C LYS A 293 1.95 -27.02 -2.01
N GLY A 294 2.09 -25.76 -2.43
CA GLY A 294 1.05 -25.00 -3.14
C GLY A 294 0.01 -24.36 -2.22
N ASN A 295 0.20 -24.34 -0.90
CA ASN A 295 -0.72 -23.67 0.02
C ASN A 295 -0.35 -22.19 0.16
N GLY A 296 -1.36 -21.32 0.07
CA GLY A 296 -1.19 -19.90 0.29
C GLY A 296 -1.20 -19.54 1.77
N HIS A 297 -0.24 -18.69 2.17
CA HIS A 297 -0.08 -18.18 3.52
C HIS A 297 -0.16 -16.66 3.53
N ILE A 298 -0.60 -16.09 4.64
CA ILE A 298 -0.60 -14.64 4.90
C ILE A 298 -0.08 -14.43 6.33
N GLY A 299 1.02 -13.71 6.45
CA GLY A 299 1.66 -13.35 7.71
C GLY A 299 1.64 -11.84 7.95
N THR A 300 1.66 -11.45 9.23
CA THR A 300 1.69 -10.05 9.67
C THR A 300 2.98 -9.76 10.41
N TYR A 301 3.62 -8.64 10.11
CA TYR A 301 4.94 -8.30 10.63
C TYR A 301 5.03 -6.83 11.01
N TRP A 302 5.81 -6.54 12.05
CA TRP A 302 6.24 -5.21 12.41
C TRP A 302 7.72 -5.05 12.06
N ILE A 303 8.04 -4.01 11.30
CA ILE A 303 9.40 -3.79 10.77
C ILE A 303 10.10 -2.70 11.59
N THR A 304 11.24 -3.04 12.19
CA THR A 304 12.10 -2.13 12.96
C THR A 304 13.43 -1.84 12.28
N ASP A 305 13.89 -2.72 11.39
CA ASP A 305 15.15 -2.60 10.65
C ASP A 305 15.01 -3.15 9.22
N LYS A 306 15.98 -2.84 8.35
CA LYS A 306 16.01 -3.29 6.94
C LYS A 306 16.49 -4.74 6.78
N ASP A 307 17.20 -5.27 7.77
CA ASP A 307 17.68 -6.65 7.79
C ASP A 307 16.63 -7.62 8.35
N ALA A 308 16.78 -8.92 8.06
CA ALA A 308 15.83 -9.96 8.47
C ALA A 308 15.57 -10.00 10.00
N SER A 309 16.55 -9.62 10.82
CA SER A 309 16.42 -9.55 12.28
C SER A 309 15.45 -8.46 12.76
N GLY A 310 15.20 -7.43 11.95
CA GLY A 310 14.28 -6.34 12.24
C GLY A 310 12.84 -6.62 11.84
N ILE A 311 12.54 -7.81 11.30
CA ILE A 311 11.19 -8.19 10.89
C ILE A 311 10.59 -9.09 11.98
N HIS A 312 9.67 -8.53 12.75
CA HIS A 312 9.08 -9.23 13.89
C HIS A 312 7.66 -9.71 13.55
N PRO A 313 7.35 -11.01 13.63
CA PRO A 313 5.99 -11.49 13.42
C PRO A 313 5.05 -10.92 14.49
N THR A 314 3.81 -10.64 14.09
CA THR A 314 2.76 -10.10 14.97
C THR A 314 1.60 -11.08 15.08
N ALA A 315 0.84 -11.00 16.16
CA ALA A 315 -0.28 -11.89 16.45
C ALA A 315 -1.64 -11.26 16.11
N GLU A 316 -1.71 -10.48 15.03
CA GLU A 316 -2.94 -9.81 14.64
C GLU A 316 -4.02 -10.79 14.16
N GLU A 317 -5.24 -10.64 14.66
CA GLU A 317 -6.38 -11.47 14.26
C GLU A 317 -6.93 -11.05 12.89
N LEU A 318 -6.38 -11.66 11.84
CA LEU A 318 -6.94 -11.57 10.49
C LEU A 318 -8.02 -12.64 10.25
N PHE A 319 -9.08 -12.27 9.54
CA PHE A 319 -10.13 -13.18 9.09
C PHE A 319 -10.30 -13.14 7.57
N ASN A 320 -11.00 -14.12 7.00
CA ASN A 320 -11.17 -14.31 5.55
C ASN A 320 -9.83 -14.33 4.77
N LYS A 321 -8.81 -15.00 5.33
CA LYS A 321 -7.50 -15.13 4.69
C LYS A 321 -7.62 -16.03 3.47
N LYS A 322 -7.19 -15.54 2.31
CA LYS A 322 -7.12 -16.30 1.07
C LYS A 322 -5.90 -15.85 0.28
N CYS A 323 -5.08 -16.78 -0.21
CA CYS A 323 -3.90 -16.46 -1.00
C CYS A 323 -3.84 -17.46 -2.15
N GLU A 324 -3.79 -16.93 -3.36
CA GLU A 324 -3.80 -17.69 -4.61
C GLU A 324 -2.72 -17.18 -5.55
N ARG A 325 -2.15 -18.10 -6.34
CA ARG A 325 -1.18 -17.78 -7.38
C ARG A 325 -1.70 -18.29 -8.71
N VAL A 326 -2.05 -17.36 -9.59
CA VAL A 326 -2.56 -17.63 -10.94
C VAL A 326 -1.57 -17.05 -11.94
N ASP A 327 -1.10 -17.86 -12.89
CA ASP A 327 -0.09 -17.48 -13.90
C ASP A 327 1.19 -16.85 -13.33
N GLY A 328 1.56 -17.24 -12.10
CA GLY A 328 2.72 -16.74 -11.38
C GLY A 328 2.50 -15.43 -10.62
N VAL A 329 1.33 -14.81 -10.76
CA VAL A 329 0.92 -13.59 -10.05
C VAL A 329 0.24 -13.96 -8.75
N ILE A 330 0.65 -13.31 -7.65
CA ILE A 330 0.05 -13.53 -6.33
C ILE A 330 -1.11 -12.56 -6.12
N THR A 331 -2.22 -13.11 -5.64
CA THR A 331 -3.39 -12.37 -5.16
C THR A 331 -3.71 -12.86 -3.76
N PHE A 332 -3.88 -11.96 -2.81
CA PHE A 332 -4.30 -12.33 -1.47
C PHE A 332 -5.37 -11.39 -0.91
N GLU A 333 -6.25 -11.97 -0.12
CA GLU A 333 -7.37 -11.31 0.54
C GLU A 333 -7.24 -11.53 2.04
N PHE A 334 -7.50 -10.47 2.80
CA PHE A 334 -7.60 -10.55 4.25
C PHE A 334 -8.53 -9.46 4.76
N SER A 335 -9.08 -9.69 5.95
CA SER A 335 -9.98 -8.76 6.62
C SER A 335 -9.51 -8.55 8.05
N ARG A 336 -9.69 -7.34 8.55
CA ARG A 336 -9.26 -6.94 9.90
C ARG A 336 -10.20 -5.87 10.47
N PRO A 337 -10.33 -5.75 11.80
CA PRO A 337 -11.03 -4.62 12.39
C PRO A 337 -10.24 -3.31 12.18
N LEU A 338 -10.93 -2.17 12.11
CA LEU A 338 -10.30 -0.84 12.03
C LEU A 338 -9.48 -0.54 13.30
N LYS A 339 -9.98 -1.01 14.45
CA LYS A 339 -9.31 -0.95 15.73
C LYS A 339 -9.06 -2.37 16.24
N PRO A 340 -7.80 -2.82 16.35
CA PRO A 340 -7.50 -4.15 16.88
C PRO A 340 -7.93 -4.27 18.34
N ASP A 341 -8.47 -5.44 18.70
CA ASP A 341 -8.81 -5.79 20.08
C ASP A 341 -7.57 -6.39 20.75
N CYS A 342 -6.81 -5.55 21.47
CA CYS A 342 -5.55 -5.96 22.06
C CYS A 342 -5.32 -5.25 23.41
N GLN A 343 -4.65 -5.95 24.32
CA GLN A 343 -4.37 -5.46 25.68
C GLN A 343 -2.95 -4.90 25.82
N SER A 344 -1.99 -5.49 25.12
CA SER A 344 -0.59 -5.06 25.05
C SER A 344 0.07 -5.67 23.81
N GLY A 345 1.04 -4.97 23.22
CA GLY A 345 1.70 -5.41 22.00
C GLY A 345 1.87 -4.28 20.99
N GLN A 346 2.65 -4.55 19.95
CA GLN A 346 2.86 -3.58 18.88
C GLN A 346 1.59 -3.43 18.05
N GLU A 347 0.80 -4.50 17.88
CA GLU A 347 -0.46 -4.55 17.14
C GLU A 347 -1.46 -3.46 17.57
N CYS A 348 -1.41 -3.05 18.84
CA CYS A 348 -2.26 -1.97 19.37
C CYS A 348 -2.01 -0.60 18.75
N LYS A 349 -0.87 -0.40 18.09
CA LYS A 349 -0.55 0.82 17.35
C LYS A 349 -1.07 0.77 15.91
N ASN A 350 -1.50 -0.41 15.43
CA ASN A 350 -2.01 -0.61 14.08
C ASN A 350 -3.49 -0.18 13.93
N VAL A 351 -3.86 0.97 14.49
CA VAL A 351 -5.24 1.50 14.40
C VAL A 351 -5.39 2.24 13.07
N ILE A 352 -6.42 1.89 12.30
CA ILE A 352 -6.80 2.62 11.08
C ILE A 352 -7.96 3.55 11.39
N ASP A 353 -7.73 4.85 11.26
CA ASP A 353 -8.81 5.83 11.15
C ASP A 353 -9.23 5.94 9.67
N ALA A 354 -10.44 5.47 9.38
CA ALA A 354 -11.00 5.45 8.04
C ALA A 354 -11.24 6.85 7.42
N THR A 355 -11.23 7.91 8.24
CA THR A 355 -11.37 9.30 7.78
C THR A 355 -10.02 9.92 7.40
N SER A 356 -8.93 9.39 7.92
CA SER A 356 -7.57 9.85 7.66
C SER A 356 -6.97 9.17 6.42
N ALA A 357 -5.96 9.79 5.82
CA ALA A 357 -5.20 9.18 4.73
C ALA A 357 -4.26 8.11 5.29
N LEU A 358 -4.43 6.86 4.85
CA LEU A 358 -3.55 5.75 5.19
C LEU A 358 -2.37 5.70 4.22
N LYS A 359 -1.15 5.89 4.71
CA LYS A 359 0.06 5.71 3.89
C LYS A 359 0.33 4.23 3.69
N MET A 360 0.52 3.81 2.45
CA MET A 360 0.81 2.42 2.12
C MET A 360 1.94 2.29 1.12
N VAL A 361 2.84 1.34 1.39
CA VAL A 361 3.95 0.93 0.53
C VAL A 361 3.80 -0.54 0.15
N TRP A 362 4.48 -0.98 -0.90
CA TRP A 362 4.41 -2.36 -1.35
C TRP A 362 5.78 -2.89 -1.79
N ALA A 363 5.95 -4.20 -1.73
CA ALA A 363 7.16 -4.89 -2.17
C ALA A 363 6.85 -6.28 -2.72
N MET A 364 7.67 -6.76 -3.65
CA MET A 364 7.62 -8.11 -4.21
C MET A 364 9.03 -8.70 -4.22
N GLY A 365 9.11 -10.02 -4.04
CA GLY A 365 10.36 -10.76 -4.15
C GLY A 365 10.15 -12.21 -4.52
N ASP A 366 11.25 -12.96 -4.55
CA ASP A 366 11.30 -14.30 -5.13
C ASP A 366 10.90 -15.41 -4.17
N GLU A 367 11.15 -15.23 -2.85
CA GLU A 367 10.86 -16.24 -1.85
C GLU A 367 10.58 -15.62 -0.47
N TRP A 368 9.57 -16.14 0.22
CA TRP A 368 9.29 -15.82 1.61
C TRP A 368 9.22 -17.10 2.44
N SER A 369 9.83 -17.07 3.63
CA SER A 369 9.87 -18.19 4.56
C SER A 369 9.46 -17.74 5.95
N VAL A 370 9.06 -18.70 6.79
CA VAL A 370 8.72 -18.41 8.20
C VAL A 370 9.97 -18.01 8.99
N ASN A 371 11.11 -18.65 8.69
CA ASN A 371 12.40 -18.33 9.27
C ASN A 371 13.16 -17.39 8.33
N LEU A 372 13.01 -16.09 8.58
CA LEU A 372 13.55 -15.04 7.73
C LEU A 372 15.08 -15.06 7.72
N THR A 373 15.64 -14.94 6.53
CA THR A 373 17.07 -14.76 6.26
C THR A 373 17.26 -13.57 5.32
N ASN A 374 18.51 -13.12 5.14
CA ASN A 374 18.82 -12.08 4.16
C ASN A 374 18.52 -12.52 2.71
N GLY A 375 18.21 -13.80 2.47
CA GLY A 375 17.71 -14.28 1.18
C GLY A 375 16.26 -13.88 0.87
N ASN A 376 15.48 -13.46 1.86
CA ASN A 376 14.07 -13.04 1.69
C ASN A 376 13.93 -11.57 1.28
N ILE A 377 14.90 -11.06 0.52
CA ILE A 377 14.90 -9.67 0.06
C ILE A 377 13.90 -9.46 -1.07
N HIS A 378 13.27 -8.29 -1.10
CA HIS A 378 12.44 -7.88 -2.22
C HIS A 378 13.31 -7.54 -3.43
N THR A 379 12.81 -7.86 -4.62
CA THR A 379 13.44 -7.49 -5.91
C THR A 379 12.81 -6.25 -6.51
N ILE A 380 11.55 -5.95 -6.16
CA ILE A 380 10.79 -4.81 -6.66
C ILE A 380 10.07 -4.14 -5.49
N VAL A 381 10.14 -2.81 -5.41
CA VAL A 381 9.53 -2.00 -4.34
C VAL A 381 8.84 -0.76 -4.88
N SER A 382 7.92 -0.22 -4.10
CA SER A 382 7.35 1.10 -4.33
C SER A 382 8.40 2.21 -4.16
N THR A 383 8.48 3.16 -5.09
CA THR A 383 9.38 4.32 -4.95
C THR A 383 8.85 5.37 -3.98
N THR A 384 7.53 5.49 -3.87
CA THR A 384 6.84 6.48 -3.03
C THR A 384 5.60 5.86 -2.38
N PRO A 385 5.25 6.26 -1.15
CA PRO A 385 4.02 5.80 -0.51
C PRO A 385 2.77 6.31 -1.26
N THR A 386 1.72 5.50 -1.24
CA THR A 386 0.40 5.88 -1.75
C THR A 386 -0.51 6.23 -0.59
N LEU A 387 -1.15 7.41 -0.63
CA LEU A 387 -2.17 7.85 0.31
C LEU A 387 -3.51 7.23 -0.06
N ILE A 388 -4.03 6.36 0.80
CA ILE A 388 -5.32 5.68 0.63
C ILE A 388 -6.38 6.37 1.50
N TYR A 389 -7.40 6.93 0.86
CA TYR A 389 -8.57 7.50 1.52
C TYR A 389 -9.69 6.46 1.55
N LEU A 390 -9.70 5.62 2.59
CA LEU A 390 -10.58 4.45 2.67
C LEU A 390 -12.07 4.81 2.56
N ALA A 391 -12.53 5.81 3.32
CA ALA A 391 -13.93 6.24 3.30
C ALA A 391 -14.35 6.93 2.00
N ALA A 392 -13.44 7.65 1.34
CA ALA A 392 -13.70 8.33 0.07
C ALA A 392 -13.58 7.41 -1.14
N GLY A 393 -12.99 6.22 -0.99
CA GLY A 393 -12.75 5.29 -2.10
C GLY A 393 -11.72 5.81 -3.11
N ALA A 394 -10.78 6.65 -2.65
CA ALA A 394 -9.77 7.29 -3.49
C ALA A 394 -8.36 6.94 -3.02
N ALA A 395 -7.40 6.93 -3.95
CA ALA A 395 -5.99 6.85 -3.66
C ALA A 395 -5.24 7.95 -4.40
N LYS A 396 -4.18 8.49 -3.80
CA LYS A 396 -3.28 9.46 -4.43
C LYS A 396 -1.84 9.11 -4.07
N VAL A 397 -0.95 9.05 -5.05
CA VAL A 397 0.49 8.91 -4.79
C VAL A 397 0.97 10.14 -4.02
N GLU A 398 1.72 9.92 -2.93
CA GLU A 398 2.36 11.00 -2.19
C GLU A 398 3.49 11.57 -3.05
N GLU A 399 3.16 12.59 -3.84
CA GLU A 399 4.17 13.40 -4.51
C GLU A 399 4.89 14.20 -3.44
N LEU A 400 6.11 13.77 -3.06
CA LEU A 400 7.03 14.66 -2.37
C LEU A 400 7.12 15.94 -3.18
N GLN A 401 6.66 17.05 -2.60
CA GLN A 401 6.51 18.26 -3.36
C GLN A 401 7.89 18.74 -3.82
N PRO A 402 8.14 18.85 -5.14
CA PRO A 402 9.37 19.41 -5.72
C PRO A 402 9.73 20.78 -5.13
N VAL A 403 8.74 21.43 -4.51
CA VAL A 403 8.81 22.76 -3.89
C VAL A 403 9.85 22.85 -2.77
N LEU A 404 10.00 21.83 -1.91
CA LEU A 404 10.99 21.89 -0.81
C LEU A 404 12.42 21.64 -1.29
N GLU A 405 12.60 20.76 -2.28
CA GLU A 405 13.89 20.56 -2.94
C GLU A 405 14.32 21.82 -3.68
N VAL A 406 13.39 22.47 -4.38
CA VAL A 406 13.63 23.75 -5.06
C VAL A 406 14.00 24.84 -4.05
N HIS A 407 13.36 24.89 -2.86
CA HIS A 407 13.78 25.79 -1.79
C HIS A 407 15.23 25.54 -1.38
N GLY A 408 15.61 24.30 -1.09
CA GLY A 408 16.97 23.92 -0.70
C GLY A 408 18.01 24.29 -1.77
N PHE A 409 17.71 23.99 -3.04
CA PHE A 409 18.56 24.33 -4.18
C PHE A 409 18.76 25.85 -4.31
N MET A 410 17.68 26.64 -4.22
CA MET A 410 17.76 28.10 -4.25
C MET A 410 18.56 28.67 -3.08
N MET A 411 18.37 28.14 -1.86
CA MET A 411 19.14 28.57 -0.69
C MET A 411 20.64 28.28 -0.87
N PHE A 412 21.02 27.15 -1.47
CA PHE A 412 22.42 26.86 -1.79
C PHE A 412 23.01 27.87 -2.78
N PHE A 413 22.29 28.25 -3.84
CA PHE A 413 22.78 29.28 -4.77
C PHE A 413 22.94 30.66 -4.10
N ALA A 414 21.99 31.05 -3.25
CA ALA A 414 22.09 32.32 -2.53
C ALA A 414 23.27 32.32 -1.53
N TRP A 415 23.28 31.37 -0.60
CA TRP A 415 24.19 31.35 0.55
C TRP A 415 25.49 30.61 0.31
N GLY A 416 25.53 29.66 -0.63
CA GLY A 416 26.73 28.92 -1.01
C GLY A 416 27.52 29.55 -2.15
N LEU A 417 26.90 30.36 -3.01
CA LEU A 417 27.53 30.94 -4.20
C LEU A 417 27.48 32.48 -4.24
N PHE A 418 26.29 33.08 -4.29
CA PHE A 418 26.16 34.53 -4.55
C PHE A 418 26.69 35.40 -3.40
N PHE A 419 26.27 35.16 -2.15
CA PHE A 419 26.74 35.97 -1.02
C PHE A 419 28.24 35.80 -0.74
N PRO A 420 28.78 34.57 -0.67
CA PRO A 420 30.23 34.39 -0.51
C PRO A 420 31.02 34.96 -1.70
N GLY A 421 30.58 34.70 -2.94
CA GLY A 421 31.24 35.19 -4.14
C GLY A 421 31.28 36.72 -4.22
N GLY A 422 30.19 37.39 -3.85
CA GLY A 422 30.15 38.86 -3.76
C GLY A 422 31.09 39.40 -2.68
N ALA A 423 31.21 38.73 -1.53
CA ALA A 423 32.13 39.12 -0.47
C ALA A 423 33.61 38.93 -0.90
N MET A 424 33.91 37.83 -1.60
CA MET A 424 35.23 37.57 -2.18
C MET A 424 35.61 38.62 -3.23
N ALA A 425 34.67 39.00 -4.10
CA ALA A 425 34.89 40.04 -5.10
C ALA A 425 35.30 41.39 -4.47
N ALA A 426 34.62 41.79 -3.39
CA ALA A 426 34.96 43.03 -2.67
C ALA A 426 36.34 43.01 -1.99
N ARG A 427 36.88 41.82 -1.72
CA ARG A 427 38.20 41.65 -1.11
C ARG A 427 39.31 41.53 -2.16
N TYR A 428 39.15 40.67 -3.15
CA TYR A 428 40.24 40.23 -4.02
C TYR A 428 40.21 40.85 -5.43
N PHE A 429 39.07 41.35 -5.90
CA PHE A 429 38.93 41.89 -7.27
C PHE A 429 39.14 43.40 -7.38
N LYS A 430 39.79 44.02 -6.40
CA LYS A 430 40.06 45.47 -6.39
C LYS A 430 40.90 45.96 -7.59
N HIS A 431 41.60 45.06 -8.27
CA HIS A 431 42.41 45.36 -9.46
C HIS A 431 41.58 45.47 -10.76
N ILE A 432 40.30 45.04 -10.75
CA ILE A 432 39.44 45.04 -11.94
C ILE A 432 38.77 46.40 -12.09
N ASN A 433 39.34 47.28 -12.92
CA ASN A 433 38.86 48.65 -13.21
C ASN A 433 38.66 49.50 -11.94
N GLN A 434 38.44 50.81 -12.06
CA GLN A 434 38.30 51.69 -10.89
C GLN A 434 37.15 51.28 -9.95
N ASP A 435 36.04 50.74 -10.48
CA ASP A 435 34.84 50.35 -9.72
C ASP A 435 34.32 48.92 -10.03
N GLY A 436 35.08 48.08 -10.73
CA GLY A 436 34.59 46.77 -11.19
C GLY A 436 34.23 45.82 -10.04
N TRP A 437 35.05 45.79 -8.99
CA TRP A 437 34.78 44.99 -7.78
C TRP A 437 33.45 45.36 -7.11
N LEU A 438 33.12 46.66 -7.08
CA LEU A 438 31.91 47.16 -6.45
C LEU A 438 30.67 46.74 -7.24
N ARG A 439 30.75 46.79 -8.58
CA ARG A 439 29.67 46.32 -9.45
C ARG A 439 29.43 44.83 -9.26
N ILE A 440 30.49 44.01 -9.29
CA ILE A 440 30.39 42.56 -9.09
C ILE A 440 29.81 42.26 -7.70
N HIS A 441 30.29 42.94 -6.66
CA HIS A 441 29.74 42.82 -5.31
C HIS A 441 28.24 43.12 -5.29
N VAL A 442 27.81 44.30 -5.76
CA VAL A 442 26.39 44.70 -5.75
C VAL A 442 25.52 43.74 -6.55
N TYR A 443 25.93 43.32 -7.76
CA TYR A 443 25.17 42.37 -8.56
C TYR A 443 25.05 40.99 -7.91
N ALA A 444 26.13 40.48 -7.31
CA ALA A 444 26.09 39.21 -6.59
C ALA A 444 25.21 39.31 -5.33
N GLN A 445 25.34 40.35 -4.51
CA GLN A 445 24.52 40.54 -3.31
C GLN A 445 23.04 40.69 -3.66
N THR A 446 22.70 41.51 -4.65
CA THR A 446 21.31 41.72 -5.08
C THR A 446 20.69 40.45 -5.68
N SER A 447 21.46 39.68 -6.46
CA SER A 447 21.02 38.37 -6.96
C SER A 447 20.79 37.38 -5.82
N GLY A 448 21.68 37.34 -4.83
CA GLY A 448 21.52 36.50 -3.64
C GLY A 448 20.27 36.84 -2.84
N VAL A 449 19.97 38.14 -2.64
CA VAL A 449 18.74 38.60 -1.99
C VAL A 449 17.51 38.16 -2.78
N PHE A 450 17.50 38.36 -4.10
CA PHE A 450 16.38 37.97 -4.96
C PHE A 450 16.10 36.46 -4.89
N VAL A 451 17.13 35.62 -5.01
CA VAL A 451 17.00 34.15 -4.91
C VAL A 451 16.53 33.73 -3.51
N THR A 452 16.98 34.42 -2.45
CA THR A 452 16.52 34.16 -1.08
C THR A 452 15.02 34.42 -0.94
N PHE A 453 14.51 35.53 -1.48
CA PHE A 453 13.07 35.81 -1.48
C PHE A 453 12.26 34.78 -2.28
N LEU A 454 12.77 34.38 -3.45
CA LEU A 454 12.11 33.39 -4.29
C LEU A 454 12.01 32.03 -3.57
N GLY A 455 13.12 31.56 -2.99
CA GLY A 455 13.12 30.31 -2.24
C GLY A 455 12.24 30.38 -0.98
N LEU A 456 12.13 31.52 -0.30
CA LEU A 456 11.17 31.71 0.79
C LEU A 456 9.73 31.59 0.29
N LEU A 457 9.38 32.19 -0.85
CA LEU A 457 8.04 32.12 -1.43
C LEU A 457 7.63 30.67 -1.67
N PHE A 458 8.52 29.85 -2.25
CA PHE A 458 8.29 28.42 -2.43
C PHE A 458 8.08 27.69 -1.10
N ALA A 459 8.89 27.96 -0.08
CA ALA A 459 8.71 27.36 1.24
C ALA A 459 7.36 27.72 1.89
N VAL A 460 6.94 29.00 1.80
CA VAL A 460 5.67 29.47 2.38
C VAL A 460 4.47 28.94 1.63
N ALA A 461 4.54 28.88 0.29
CA ALA A 461 3.49 28.30 -0.54
C ALA A 461 3.19 26.85 -0.13
N GLU A 462 4.22 26.12 0.30
CA GLU A 462 4.08 24.71 0.67
C GLU A 462 3.61 24.50 2.11
N VAL A 463 4.24 25.15 3.09
CA VAL A 463 3.91 24.88 4.51
C VAL A 463 2.52 25.41 4.88
N LYS A 464 1.89 26.24 4.03
CA LYS A 464 0.56 26.88 4.20
C LYS A 464 0.38 27.68 5.50
N ARG A 465 1.38 27.67 6.39
CA ARG A 465 1.51 28.40 7.66
C ARG A 465 2.99 28.69 7.93
N LEU A 466 3.30 29.86 8.49
CA LEU A 466 4.64 30.22 8.97
C LEU A 466 4.78 29.73 10.42
N GLU A 467 5.19 28.48 10.60
CA GLU A 467 5.40 27.89 11.93
C GLU A 467 6.87 28.01 12.33
N PHE A 468 7.13 28.66 13.48
CA PHE A 468 8.47 28.93 14.02
C PHE A 468 8.92 27.89 15.04
N ASP A 469 8.58 26.62 14.82
CA ASP A 469 8.86 25.58 15.81
C ASP A 469 10.27 25.00 15.68
N ASN A 470 10.84 25.04 14.46
CA ASN A 470 12.19 24.54 14.19
C ASN A 470 13.28 25.63 14.30
N VAL A 471 14.44 25.24 14.81
CA VAL A 471 15.70 25.99 14.78
C VAL A 471 16.05 26.50 13.37
N HIS A 472 15.91 25.67 12.33
CA HIS A 472 16.19 26.10 10.94
C HIS A 472 15.32 27.30 10.53
N THR A 473 14.00 27.25 10.78
CA THR A 473 13.08 28.36 10.45
C THR A 473 13.41 29.62 11.23
N LYS A 474 13.77 29.50 12.52
CA LYS A 474 14.19 30.64 13.35
C LYS A 474 15.46 31.29 12.82
N LEU A 475 16.48 30.48 12.53
CA LEU A 475 17.76 30.96 11.98
C LEU A 475 17.57 31.57 10.59
N GLY A 476 16.78 30.93 9.72
CA GLY A 476 16.46 31.41 8.38
C GLY A 476 15.75 32.76 8.39
N PHE A 477 14.82 32.98 9.33
CA PHE A 477 14.16 34.26 9.48
C PHE A 477 15.10 35.36 9.97
N VAL A 478 15.98 35.06 10.94
CA VAL A 478 17.03 36.00 11.39
C VAL A 478 17.98 36.34 10.24
N CYS A 479 18.38 35.36 9.43
CA CYS A 479 19.18 35.55 8.22
C CYS A 479 18.48 36.47 7.20
N LEU A 480 17.18 36.26 6.95
CA LEU A 480 16.39 37.07 6.02
C LEU A 480 16.33 38.54 6.46
N LEU A 481 16.00 38.80 7.74
CA LEU A 481 15.96 40.17 8.26
C LEU A 481 17.34 40.83 8.19
N SER A 482 18.38 40.10 8.58
CA SER A 482 19.76 40.59 8.58
C SER A 482 20.26 40.90 7.18
N VAL A 483 19.92 40.09 6.17
CA VAL A 483 20.34 40.34 4.78
C VAL A 483 19.61 41.54 4.17
N CYS A 484 18.33 41.74 4.50
CA CYS A 484 17.60 42.94 4.11
C CYS A 484 18.21 44.19 4.72
N LEU A 485 18.56 44.15 6.00
CA LEU A 485 19.23 45.26 6.67
C LEU A 485 20.61 45.52 6.08
N GLN A 486 21.38 44.47 5.78
CA GLN A 486 22.70 44.60 5.16
C GLN A 486 22.62 45.22 3.77
N ALA A 487 21.66 44.79 2.94
CA ALA A 487 21.41 45.39 1.64
C ALA A 487 21.00 46.86 1.76
N ALA A 488 20.10 47.20 2.69
CA ALA A 488 19.67 48.58 2.94
C ALA A 488 20.86 49.46 3.38
N THR A 489 21.70 48.98 4.30
CA THR A 489 22.92 49.70 4.71
C THR A 489 23.89 49.87 3.55
N GLY A 490 23.95 48.89 2.63
CA GLY A 490 24.71 48.96 1.38
C GLY A 490 24.22 50.06 0.43
N PHE A 491 22.90 50.22 0.28
CA PHE A 491 22.31 51.31 -0.52
C PHE A 491 22.52 52.69 0.11
N LEU A 492 22.54 52.78 1.44
CA LEU A 492 22.81 54.00 2.20
C LEU A 492 24.31 54.28 2.40
N ARG A 493 25.16 53.76 1.51
CA ARG A 493 26.61 53.93 1.55
C ARG A 493 27.00 55.41 1.64
N PRO A 494 27.66 55.87 2.73
CA PRO A 494 28.11 57.26 2.85
C PRO A 494 29.17 57.61 1.80
N PRO A 495 29.14 58.83 1.24
CA PRO A 495 30.19 59.32 0.34
C PRO A 495 31.52 59.50 1.09
N LYS A 496 32.63 59.52 0.32
CA LYS A 496 34.01 59.47 0.86
C LYS A 496 34.37 60.68 1.74
N ASP A 497 33.71 61.81 1.53
CA ASP A 497 33.88 63.08 2.25
C ASP A 497 33.40 63.05 3.71
N ARG A 498 32.57 62.07 4.10
CA ARG A 498 32.03 61.94 5.47
C ARG A 498 32.87 61.06 6.38
N GLY A 499 34.14 61.44 6.60
CA GLY A 499 35.18 60.69 7.31
C GLY A 499 34.72 59.72 8.41
N LEU A 500 34.27 60.21 9.58
CA LEU A 500 33.87 59.33 10.71
C LEU A 500 32.67 58.42 10.39
N LEU A 501 31.65 58.95 9.71
CA LEU A 501 30.45 58.19 9.35
C LEU A 501 30.78 57.08 8.35
N ARG A 502 31.67 57.36 7.39
CA ARG A 502 32.19 56.43 6.41
C ARG A 502 32.95 55.30 7.10
N THR A 503 33.88 55.61 8.01
CA THR A 503 34.66 54.61 8.74
C THR A 503 33.79 53.71 9.62
N VAL A 504 32.83 54.28 10.37
CA VAL A 504 31.89 53.49 11.18
C VAL A 504 31.04 52.56 10.31
N TRP A 505 30.52 53.06 9.19
CA TRP A 505 29.78 52.25 8.24
C TRP A 505 30.63 51.12 7.64
N GLU A 506 31.90 51.38 7.31
CA GLU A 506 32.80 50.37 6.73
C GLU A 506 33.05 49.21 7.71
N TYR A 507 33.36 49.51 8.97
CA TYR A 507 33.52 48.47 9.99
C TYR A 507 32.21 47.74 10.26
N PHE A 508 31.11 48.48 10.45
CA PHE A 508 29.81 47.89 10.70
C PHE A 508 29.43 46.94 9.56
N HIS A 509 29.42 47.41 8.32
CA HIS A 509 29.07 46.63 7.14
C HIS A 509 29.99 45.42 6.95
N LEU A 510 31.30 45.56 7.19
CA LEU A 510 32.25 44.45 7.08
C LEU A 510 31.96 43.34 8.12
N PHE A 511 31.81 43.72 9.39
CA PHE A 511 31.63 42.74 10.47
C PHE A 511 30.26 42.09 10.44
N THR A 512 29.18 42.87 10.23
CA THR A 512 27.83 42.31 10.11
C THR A 512 27.72 41.38 8.91
N GLY A 513 28.34 41.73 7.78
CA GLY A 513 28.36 40.88 6.58
C GLY A 513 29.06 39.54 6.82
N ARG A 514 30.21 39.52 7.51
CA ARG A 514 30.93 38.29 7.83
C ARG A 514 30.16 37.40 8.82
N THR A 515 29.58 37.99 9.85
CA THR A 515 28.74 37.25 10.81
C THR A 515 27.53 36.64 10.10
N LEU A 516 26.91 37.39 9.17
CA LEU A 516 25.77 36.93 8.40
C LEU A 516 26.13 35.75 7.47
N LEU A 517 27.30 35.77 6.83
CA LEU A 517 27.76 34.63 6.02
C LEU A 517 27.91 33.36 6.86
N LEU A 518 28.50 33.46 8.06
CA LEU A 518 28.63 32.33 8.98
C LEU A 518 27.25 31.80 9.39
N LEU A 519 26.33 32.69 9.76
CA LEU A 519 24.97 32.32 10.13
C LEU A 519 24.22 31.65 8.96
N GLY A 520 24.45 32.12 7.73
CA GLY A 520 23.93 31.52 6.50
C GLY A 520 24.37 30.08 6.30
N PHE A 521 25.66 29.79 6.48
CA PHE A 521 26.16 28.40 6.39
C PHE A 521 25.60 27.50 7.48
N VAL A 522 25.47 27.99 8.72
CA VAL A 522 24.82 27.24 9.81
C VAL A 522 23.35 26.97 9.46
N THR A 523 22.67 27.95 8.87
CA THR A 523 21.27 27.81 8.44
C THR A 523 21.12 26.78 7.31
N LEU A 524 22.04 26.76 6.34
CA LEU A 524 22.09 25.73 5.29
C LEU A 524 22.26 24.33 5.90
N PHE A 525 23.20 24.17 6.83
CA PHE A 525 23.46 22.88 7.47
C PHE A 525 22.25 22.38 8.25
N THR A 526 21.65 23.23 9.08
CA THR A 526 20.43 22.89 9.83
C THR A 526 19.25 22.55 8.91
N GLY A 527 19.13 23.19 7.75
CA GLY A 527 18.10 22.88 6.75
C GLY A 527 18.27 21.48 6.15
N VAL A 528 19.50 21.08 5.83
CA VAL A 528 19.80 19.73 5.34
C VAL A 528 19.56 18.68 6.42
N THR A 529 19.94 18.93 7.67
CA THR A 529 19.67 17.99 8.78
C THR A 529 18.17 17.80 9.02
N GLN A 530 17.36 18.85 8.85
CA GLN A 530 15.90 18.77 8.95
C GLN A 530 15.27 17.97 7.81
N LEU A 531 15.86 18.03 6.61
CA LEU A 531 15.46 17.19 5.48
C LEU A 531 15.76 15.71 5.78
N GLY A 532 16.90 15.41 6.42
CA GLY A 532 17.31 14.05 6.78
C GLY A 532 16.47 13.39 7.86
N SER A 533 15.98 14.16 8.83
CA SER A 533 15.11 13.62 9.90
C SER A 533 13.72 13.17 9.42
N ARG A 534 13.38 13.39 8.14
CA ARG A 534 12.11 12.94 7.54
C ARG A 534 12.19 11.54 6.91
N ASP A 535 13.28 10.79 7.14
CA ASP A 535 13.49 9.39 6.71
C ASP A 535 13.40 9.11 5.17
N GLU A 536 13.16 10.13 4.34
CA GLU A 536 12.88 9.98 2.91
C GLU A 536 14.09 10.16 1.97
N PHE A 537 15.25 10.58 2.48
CA PHE A 537 16.43 10.85 1.65
C PHE A 537 17.66 10.05 2.11
N GLU A 538 17.93 8.90 1.46
CA GLU A 538 19.13 8.07 1.73
C GLU A 538 20.46 8.83 1.50
N HIS A 539 20.44 9.98 0.80
CA HIS A 539 21.62 10.75 0.41
C HIS A 539 21.89 11.99 1.28
N VAL A 540 21.14 12.23 2.37
CA VAL A 540 21.35 13.45 3.20
C VAL A 540 22.77 13.53 3.73
N ARG A 541 23.34 12.41 4.19
CA ARG A 541 24.72 12.37 4.69
C ARG A 541 25.71 12.79 3.60
N THR A 542 25.48 12.40 2.35
CA THR A 542 26.30 12.83 1.21
C THR A 542 26.17 14.34 0.97
N LEU A 543 24.96 14.89 1.08
CA LEU A 543 24.73 16.33 0.93
C LEU A 543 25.38 17.16 2.05
N GLU A 544 25.30 16.69 3.30
CA GLU A 544 25.98 17.30 4.45
C GLU A 544 27.49 17.38 4.22
N TRP A 545 28.12 16.24 3.87
CA TRP A 545 29.55 16.20 3.56
C TRP A 545 29.92 17.04 2.34
N SER A 546 29.02 17.15 1.35
CA SER A 546 29.23 18.00 0.18
C SER A 546 29.25 19.49 0.54
N ILE A 547 28.35 19.95 1.43
CA ILE A 547 28.37 21.33 1.93
C ILE A 547 29.62 21.59 2.76
N VAL A 548 30.01 20.66 3.64
CA VAL A 548 31.25 20.78 4.42
C VAL A 548 32.47 20.86 3.49
N ALA A 549 32.57 19.98 2.50
CA ALA A 549 33.63 20.00 1.50
C ALA A 549 33.66 21.32 0.71
N TRP A 550 32.49 21.86 0.33
CA TRP A 550 32.37 23.14 -0.34
C TRP A 550 32.87 24.32 0.51
N VAL A 551 32.47 24.37 1.79
CA VAL A 551 32.94 25.41 2.73
C VAL A 551 34.45 25.31 2.95
N LEU A 552 34.99 24.10 3.08
CA LEU A 552 36.44 23.88 3.19
C LEU A 552 37.18 24.31 1.91
N ALA A 553 36.62 24.04 0.73
CA ALA A 553 37.19 24.48 -0.55
C ALA A 553 37.22 26.02 -0.66
N LEU A 554 36.15 26.70 -0.23
CA LEU A 554 36.11 28.17 -0.17
C LEU A 554 37.14 28.73 0.80
N ALA A 555 37.28 28.13 1.99
CA ALA A 555 38.27 28.53 2.99
C ALA A 555 39.71 28.32 2.48
N PHE A 556 39.99 27.18 1.86
CA PHE A 556 41.28 26.87 1.24
C PHE A 556 41.61 27.87 0.12
N THR A 557 40.64 28.18 -0.73
CA THR A 557 40.82 29.16 -1.81
C THR A 557 41.15 30.55 -1.26
N CYS A 558 40.43 31.01 -0.22
CA CYS A 558 40.74 32.27 0.44
C CYS A 558 42.15 32.27 1.06
N GLY A 559 42.52 31.18 1.76
CA GLY A 559 43.84 31.03 2.38
C GLY A 559 44.97 30.98 1.35
N TYR A 560 44.76 30.31 0.22
CA TYR A 560 45.70 30.26 -0.89
C TYR A 560 45.95 31.66 -1.47
N ILE A 561 44.90 32.44 -1.73
CA ILE A 561 45.02 33.80 -2.24
C ILE A 561 45.77 34.69 -1.24
N GLU A 562 45.43 34.62 0.05
CA GLU A 562 46.13 35.40 1.09
C GLU A 562 47.61 35.04 1.21
N MET A 563 47.94 33.75 1.16
CA MET A 563 49.33 33.28 1.20
C MET A 563 50.12 33.73 -0.03
N HIS A 564 49.51 33.65 -1.22
CA HIS A 564 50.12 34.10 -2.47
C HIS A 564 50.38 35.61 -2.47
N ASP A 565 49.42 36.41 -2.02
CA ASP A 565 49.56 37.86 -1.88
C ASP A 565 50.67 38.22 -0.88
N PHE A 566 50.75 37.51 0.25
CA PHE A 566 51.82 37.69 1.24
C PHE A 566 53.19 37.38 0.63
N TRP A 567 53.30 36.29 -0.12
CA TRP A 567 54.56 35.87 -0.75
C TRP A 567 55.05 36.85 -1.82
N ILE A 568 54.15 37.36 -2.68
CA ILE A 568 54.49 38.39 -3.68
C ILE A 568 54.93 39.70 -3.02
N ARG A 569 54.23 40.15 -1.96
CA ARG A 569 54.64 41.33 -1.20
C ARG A 569 56.01 41.14 -0.55
N GLY A 570 56.28 39.94 -0.03
CA GLY A 570 57.59 39.56 0.51
C GLY A 570 58.71 39.62 -0.52
N GLN A 571 58.48 39.15 -1.75
CA GLN A 571 59.47 39.24 -2.83
C GLN A 571 59.75 40.69 -3.26
N LYS A 572 58.71 41.53 -3.41
CA LYS A 572 58.88 42.96 -3.75
C LYS A 572 59.69 43.71 -2.70
N SER A 573 59.49 43.42 -1.41
CA SER A 573 60.27 43.98 -0.31
C SER A 573 61.74 43.53 -0.32
N TYR A 574 62.03 42.30 -0.77
CA TYR A 574 63.41 41.81 -0.88
C TYR A 574 64.18 42.43 -2.05
N THR A 575 63.53 42.65 -3.20
CA THR A 575 64.13 43.33 -4.36
C THR A 575 64.28 44.84 -4.19
N SER A 576 63.42 45.49 -3.38
CA SER A 576 63.50 46.93 -3.10
C SER A 576 64.58 47.30 -2.07
N SER A 577 65.12 46.34 -1.32
CA SER A 577 66.10 46.60 -0.24
C SER A 577 67.54 46.86 -0.74
N GLY A 578 67.76 46.90 -2.07
CA GLY A 578 69.03 47.25 -2.70
C GLY A 578 69.22 48.74 -3.02
N SER A 579 68.24 49.61 -2.75
CA SER A 579 68.34 51.06 -2.93
C SER A 579 67.99 51.81 -1.64
N PHE A 580 68.78 52.83 -1.33
CA PHE A 580 69.08 53.36 -0.01
C PHE A 580 68.11 54.45 0.50
N ARG A 581 67.86 54.43 1.83
CA ARG A 581 67.36 55.47 2.79
C ARG A 581 66.56 56.67 2.24
N GLN A 582 65.40 56.96 2.87
CA GLN A 582 65.17 58.10 3.80
C GLN A 582 63.66 58.31 4.11
N GLY A 583 63.31 58.53 5.40
CA GLY A 583 62.08 59.21 5.83
C GLY A 583 60.98 58.36 6.45
N TYR A 584 60.81 58.45 7.78
CA TYR A 584 59.57 58.09 8.47
C TYR A 584 58.54 59.20 8.27
N THR A 585 57.37 58.89 7.71
CA THR A 585 56.13 59.67 7.89
C THR A 585 54.91 58.75 7.78
N LEU A 586 54.07 58.79 8.82
CA LEU A 586 52.68 58.33 8.82
C LEU A 586 51.84 59.29 7.97
N GLY A 587 51.00 58.77 7.07
CA GLY A 587 49.92 59.54 6.45
C GLY A 587 49.70 59.25 4.96
N ASP A 588 48.44 58.91 4.65
CA ASP A 588 47.74 59.03 3.37
C ASP A 588 48.29 58.29 2.13
N ASP A 589 47.69 57.14 1.84
CA ASP A 589 47.68 56.52 0.51
C ASP A 589 46.52 57.11 -0.31
N GLU A 590 46.76 58.20 -1.04
CA GLU A 590 46.03 58.54 -2.27
C GLU A 590 46.99 58.76 -3.44
N ASP A 591 46.56 58.26 -4.60
CA ASP A 591 47.08 58.46 -5.96
C ASP A 591 48.44 57.84 -6.35
N ASP A 592 48.38 56.64 -6.91
CA ASP A 592 49.38 56.16 -7.88
C ASP A 592 48.80 56.30 -9.28
N SER A 593 49.26 57.32 -10.01
CA SER A 593 48.99 57.52 -11.43
C SER A 593 50.31 57.58 -12.21
N THR A 594 50.28 56.99 -13.40
CA THR A 594 51.26 57.05 -14.51
C THR A 594 52.48 56.12 -14.46
N GLU A 595 52.32 54.91 -15.02
CA GLU A 595 53.45 54.15 -15.58
C GLU A 595 53.78 54.69 -16.99
N LEU A 596 54.97 55.28 -17.14
CA LEU A 596 55.62 55.56 -18.41
C LEU A 596 56.09 54.26 -19.07
N ILE A 597 55.61 54.00 -20.28
CA ILE A 597 56.19 53.01 -21.20
C ILE A 597 57.35 53.67 -21.95
N THR A 598 58.57 53.19 -21.74
CA THR A 598 59.69 53.36 -22.68
C THR A 598 60.01 52.03 -23.36
N PRO A 599 60.19 51.99 -24.69
CA PRO A 599 60.44 50.75 -25.42
C PRO A 599 61.93 50.39 -25.41
N ILE A 600 62.23 49.11 -25.15
CA ILE A 600 63.57 48.55 -25.26
C ILE A 600 63.88 48.23 -26.72
N GLN A 601 64.94 48.87 -27.19
CA GLN A 601 65.65 48.69 -28.44
C GLN A 601 66.30 47.29 -28.49
N LYS A 602 66.05 46.53 -29.55
CA LYS A 602 66.73 45.26 -29.85
C LYS A 602 67.54 45.46 -31.13
N GLU A 603 68.85 45.29 -31.04
CA GLU A 603 69.80 45.41 -32.14
C GLU A 603 70.52 44.06 -32.38
N SER A 604 71.00 43.90 -33.62
CA SER A 604 71.64 42.75 -34.30
C SER A 604 70.66 41.69 -34.85
N ASP A 605 70.72 41.26 -36.11
CA ASP A 605 71.88 41.21 -37.03
C ASP A 605 71.44 41.13 -38.52
N GLN A 606 72.25 41.73 -39.41
CA GLN A 606 72.57 41.43 -40.84
C GLN A 606 71.41 41.20 -41.85
N GLY A 607 71.28 41.85 -43.02
CA GLY A 607 72.21 42.35 -44.03
C GLY A 607 71.40 42.87 -45.26
N PRO A 608 72.03 43.38 -46.34
CA PRO A 608 71.58 44.61 -47.00
C PRO A 608 70.89 44.42 -48.38
N GLN A 609 70.05 45.39 -48.78
CA GLN A 609 70.16 46.23 -50.00
C GLN A 609 68.83 46.67 -50.63
N ASN A 610 68.87 47.92 -51.12
CA ASN A 610 68.05 48.56 -52.16
C ASN A 610 66.65 49.05 -51.74
N GLN A 611 66.52 50.36 -51.51
CA GLN A 611 66.28 51.44 -52.49
C GLN A 611 64.82 51.55 -52.94
N LEU A 612 64.37 52.80 -52.88
CA LEU A 612 63.28 53.46 -53.62
C LEU A 612 61.94 53.65 -52.93
N GLU A 613 61.71 54.94 -52.67
CA GLU A 613 60.45 55.64 -52.44
C GLU A 613 59.29 55.15 -53.34
N MET A 614 58.07 55.17 -52.82
CA MET A 614 57.06 56.04 -53.41
C MET A 614 55.86 56.33 -52.47
N ARG A 615 55.67 57.64 -52.32
CA ARG A 615 54.48 58.42 -51.95
C ARG A 615 53.14 57.90 -52.50
N GLY A 616 52.06 58.19 -51.76
CA GLY A 616 50.73 58.45 -52.34
C GLY A 616 49.58 57.94 -51.48
N THR A 617 48.97 58.80 -50.62
CA THR A 617 47.67 59.49 -50.85
C THR A 617 46.48 58.52 -50.92
N MET A 618 45.67 58.35 -49.88
CA MET A 618 44.64 59.26 -49.34
C MET A 618 43.41 59.40 -50.26
N VAL A 619 42.24 59.22 -49.65
CA VAL A 619 40.89 59.80 -49.91
C VAL A 619 39.79 58.82 -50.37
N PRO A 620 38.54 58.98 -49.85
CA PRO A 620 37.49 57.96 -49.72
C PRO A 620 36.29 58.23 -50.65
N PRO A 621 35.07 57.72 -50.38
CA PRO A 621 34.13 58.34 -49.41
C PRO A 621 33.71 57.44 -48.24
#